data_AF-A0A959THC7-F1
#
_entry.id   AF-A0A959THC7-F1
#
_cell.length_a   1.000
_cell.length_b   1.000
_cell.length_c   1.000
_cell.angle_alpha   90.00
_cell.angle_beta   90.00
_cell.angle_gamma   90.00
#
_symmetry.space_group_name_H-M   'P 1'
#
loop_
_entity.id
_entity.type
_entity.pdbx_description
1 polymer ?
#
loop_
_entity_poly.entity_id
_entity_poly.type
_entity_poly.pdbx_seq_one_letter_code
_entity_poly.pdbx_strand_id
1 'polypeptide(L)' 'WPNPTTGQVRVRVMDRLVQGTYAVQDAAGRTVRTGQVAGQAVVDLSGAAPGPYLVEVRWPDGVARARVVLE' A
#
# COMPACT_ATOMS: atom_id res chain seq x y z
N TRP A 1 6.02 -9.47 12.23
CA TRP A 1 4.60 -9.87 12.19
C TRP A 1 3.97 -9.25 10.95
N PRO A 2 3.54 -10.03 9.94
CA PRO A 2 2.83 -9.48 8.79
C PRO A 2 1.46 -8.92 9.23
N ASN A 3 0.98 -7.88 8.56
CA ASN A 3 -0.38 -7.36 8.77
C ASN A 3 -1.36 -8.18 7.93
N PRO A 4 -2.17 -9.08 8.53
CA PRO A 4 -3.20 -9.83 7.81
C PRO A 4 -4.35 -8.87 7.45
N THR A 5 -4.87 -8.97 6.24
CA THR A 5 -6.07 -8.24 5.81
C THR A 5 -6.99 -9.18 5.04
N THR A 6 -8.29 -8.93 5.12
CA THR A 6 -9.35 -9.64 4.38
C THR A 6 -9.84 -8.87 3.15
N GLY A 7 -9.17 -7.77 2.79
CA GLY A 7 -9.47 -7.06 1.54
C GLY A 7 -9.25 -5.54 1.57
N GLN A 8 -9.06 -4.91 2.73
CA GLN A 8 -8.79 -3.47 2.79
C GLN A 8 -7.49 -3.15 3.52
N VAL A 9 -6.67 -2.31 2.91
CA VAL A 9 -5.45 -1.78 3.50
C VAL A 9 -5.62 -0.28 3.70
N ARG A 10 -5.56 0.17 4.96
CA ARG A 10 -5.52 1.59 5.27
C ARG A 10 -4.07 2.05 5.29
N VAL A 11 -3.70 2.87 4.31
CA VAL A 11 -2.40 3.54 4.27
C VAL A 11 -2.57 4.87 5.00
N ARG A 12 -1.99 4.98 6.19
CA ARG A 12 -1.92 6.24 6.93
C ARG A 12 -0.50 6.76 6.92
N VAL A 13 -0.37 8.03 6.57
CA VAL A 13 0.90 8.75 6.53
C VAL A 13 0.80 9.87 7.55
N MET A 14 1.57 9.77 8.64
CA MET A 14 1.59 10.82 9.66
C MET A 14 2.56 11.92 9.23
N ASP A 15 2.18 13.19 9.45
CA ASP A 15 2.99 14.39 9.23
C ASP A 15 3.49 14.66 7.80
N ARG A 16 2.82 14.17 6.76
CA ARG A 16 3.13 14.53 5.37
C ARG A 16 2.12 15.51 4.80
N LEU A 17 2.54 16.78 4.68
CA LEU A 17 1.83 17.85 3.97
C LEU A 17 1.82 17.65 2.44
N VAL A 18 2.71 16.81 1.92
CA VAL A 18 2.90 16.60 0.48
C VAL A 18 2.18 15.33 0.02
N GLN A 19 1.48 15.45 -1.10
CA GLN A 19 0.82 14.33 -1.76
C GLN A 19 1.86 13.30 -2.22
N GLY A 20 1.70 12.05 -1.79
CA GLY A 20 2.52 10.92 -2.23
C GLY A 20 1.80 10.07 -3.26
N THR A 21 2.56 9.23 -3.96
CA THR A 21 2.02 8.17 -4.82
C THR A 21 2.24 6.84 -4.11
N TYR A 22 1.18 6.05 -3.94
CA TYR A 22 1.31 4.68 -3.46
C TYR A 22 1.22 3.68 -4.63
N ALA A 23 1.94 2.58 -4.49
CA ALA A 23 1.88 1.42 -5.36
C ALA A 23 1.81 0.15 -4.49
N VAL A 24 0.92 -0.76 -4.85
CA VAL A 24 0.81 -2.08 -4.23
C VAL A 24 1.28 -3.11 -5.24
N GLN A 25 2.25 -3.93 -4.84
CA GLN A 25 2.85 -4.98 -5.66
C GLN A 25 2.59 -6.34 -5.05
N ASP A 26 2.36 -7.35 -5.90
CA ASP A 26 2.25 -8.74 -5.47
C ASP A 26 3.63 -9.39 -5.22
N ALA A 27 3.63 -10.67 -4.83
CA ALA A 27 4.85 -11.45 -4.59
C ALA A 27 5.76 -11.58 -5.82
N ALA A 28 5.21 -11.42 -7.04
CA ALA A 28 5.94 -11.45 -8.30
C ALA A 28 6.47 -10.06 -8.71
N GLY A 29 6.24 -9.02 -7.88
CA GLY A 29 6.63 -7.64 -8.16
C GLY A 29 5.70 -6.93 -9.14
N ARG A 30 4.53 -7.51 -9.47
CA ARG A 30 3.56 -6.88 -10.37
C ARG A 30 2.75 -5.86 -9.59
N THR A 31 2.65 -4.65 -10.11
CA THR A 31 1.78 -3.61 -9.54
C THR A 31 0.32 -3.97 -9.77
N VAL A 32 -0.40 -4.22 -8.67
CA VAL A 32 -1.84 -4.57 -8.70
C VAL A 32 -2.74 -3.35 -8.47
N ARG A 33 -2.22 -2.33 -7.79
CA ARG A 33 -2.91 -1.07 -7.50
C ARG A 33 -1.92 0.08 -7.42
N THR A 34 -2.36 1.27 -7.83
CA THR A 34 -1.65 2.53 -7.63
C THR A 34 -2.64 3.64 -7.32
N GLY A 35 -2.17 4.68 -6.63
CA GLY A 35 -2.97 5.88 -6.46
C GLY A 35 -2.18 6.98 -5.76
N GLN A 36 -2.87 8.04 -5.38
CA GLN A 36 -2.28 9.13 -4.59
C GLN A 36 -2.77 9.07 -3.14
N VAL A 37 -1.91 9.54 -2.23
CA VAL A 37 -2.21 9.60 -0.80
C VAL A 37 -1.82 10.99 -0.26
N ALA A 38 -2.78 11.67 0.37
CA ALA A 38 -2.57 12.91 1.10
C ALA A 38 -3.08 12.69 2.54
N GLY A 39 -2.18 12.30 3.44
CA GLY A 39 -2.49 11.91 4.82
C GLY A 39 -3.05 10.49 4.97
N GLN A 40 -4.10 10.12 4.24
CA GLN A 40 -4.65 8.75 4.27
C GLN A 40 -5.21 8.29 2.92
N ALA A 41 -5.12 6.98 2.67
CA ALA A 41 -5.77 6.31 1.56
C ALA A 41 -6.29 4.94 2.01
N VAL A 42 -7.44 4.54 1.48
CA VAL A 42 -7.95 3.18 1.62
C VAL A 42 -7.71 2.47 0.29
N VAL A 43 -6.97 1.37 0.35
CA VAL A 43 -6.68 0.53 -0.81
C VAL A 43 -7.53 -0.73 -0.71
N ASP A 44 -8.36 -0.92 -1.72
CA ASP A 44 -9.20 -2.11 -1.85
C ASP A 44 -8.48 -3.20 -2.67
N LEU A 45 -8.32 -4.36 -2.02
CA LEU A 45 -7.70 -5.59 -2.50
C LEU A 45 -8.71 -6.75 -2.56
N SER A 46 -10.02 -6.49 -2.45
CA SER A 46 -11.09 -7.52 -2.45
C SER A 46 -11.13 -8.43 -3.69
N GLY A 47 -10.48 -8.05 -4.79
CA GLY A 47 -10.33 -8.90 -5.99
C GLY A 47 -8.90 -9.40 -6.25
N ALA A 48 -7.98 -9.19 -5.31
CA ALA A 48 -6.59 -9.63 -5.43
C ALA A 48 -6.43 -11.05 -4.87
N ALA A 49 -5.49 -11.83 -5.43
CA ALA A 49 -5.25 -13.18 -4.95
C ALA A 49 -4.66 -13.17 -3.53
N PRO A 50 -5.03 -14.11 -2.64
CA PRO A 50 -4.39 -14.23 -1.33
C PRO A 50 -2.87 -14.36 -1.44
N GLY A 51 -2.15 -13.75 -0.51
CA GLY A 51 -0.68 -13.78 -0.49
C GLY A 51 -0.03 -12.48 -0.01
N PRO A 52 1.31 -12.41 -0.04
CA PRO A 52 2.04 -11.24 0.40
C PRO A 52 2.00 -10.14 -0.66
N TYR A 53 1.78 -8.91 -0.18
CA TYR A 53 1.82 -7.68 -0.95
C TYR A 53 2.83 -6.70 -0.34
N LEU A 54 3.46 -5.92 -1.20
CA LEU A 54 4.31 -4.79 -0.81
C LEU A 54 3.58 -3.50 -1.15
N VAL A 55 3.31 -2.67 -0.14
CA VAL A 55 2.83 -1.31 -0.31
C VAL A 55 4.04 -0.38 -0.26
N GLU A 56 4.30 0.31 -1.35
CA GLU A 56 5.31 1.36 -1.44
C GLU A 56 4.62 2.71 -1.56
N VAL A 57 5.06 3.70 -0.80
CA VAL A 57 4.62 5.08 -0.90
C VAL A 57 5.82 5.95 -1.20
N ARG A 58 5.76 6.71 -2.29
CA ARG A 58 6.81 7.64 -2.72
C ARG A 58 6.35 9.08 -2.56
N TRP A 59 7.23 9.91 -2.03
CA TRP A 59 7.14 11.36 -1.97
C TRP A 59 8.40 11.96 -2.62
N PRO A 60 8.42 13.27 -2.93
CA PRO A 60 9.60 13.93 -3.50
C PRO A 60 10.87 13.78 -2.63
N ASP A 61 10.69 13.66 -1.32
CA ASP A 61 11.74 13.65 -0.29
C ASP A 61 11.97 12.27 0.34
N GLY A 62 11.28 11.20 -0.11
CA GLY A 62 11.52 9.87 0.43
C GLY A 62 10.56 8.77 -0.03
N VAL A 63 10.83 7.55 0.46
CA VAL A 63 10.02 6.36 0.16
C VAL A 63 9.76 5.59 1.45
N ALA A 64 8.52 5.18 1.68
CA ALA A 64 8.13 4.24 2.71
C ALA A 64 7.67 2.93 2.10
N ARG A 65 7.93 1.81 2.78
CA ARG A 65 7.54 0.47 2.35
C ARG A 65 6.92 -0.28 3.52
N ALA A 66 5.83 -1.00 3.25
CA ALA A 66 5.16 -1.84 4.23
C ALA A 66 4.74 -3.16 3.56
N ARG A 67 4.94 -4.28 4.25
CA ARG A 67 4.47 -5.59 3.79
C ARG A 67 3.11 -5.90 4.42
N VAL A 68 2.17 -6.34 3.60
CA VAL A 68 0.84 -6.77 3.99
C VAL A 68 0.65 -8.21 3.51
N VAL A 69 -0.13 -9.01 4.22
CA VAL A 69 -0.53 -10.34 3.77
C VAL A 69 -2.04 -10.34 3.63
N LEU A 70 -2.54 -10.62 2.43
CA LEU A 70 -3.95 -10.85 2.18
C LEU A 70 -4.24 -12.33 2.45
N GLU A 71 -5.21 -12.62 3.31
CA GLU A 71 -5.66 -13.99 3.64
C GLU A 71 -6.86 -14.42 2.81
#